data_AF-A0A920UW78-F1
#
_entry.id   AF-A0A920UW78-F1
#
_cell.length_a   1.000
_cell.length_b   1.000
_cell.length_c   1.000
_cell.angle_alpha   90.00
_cell.angle_beta   90.00
_cell.angle_gamma   90.00
#
_symmetry.space_group_name_H-M   'P 1'
#
loop_
_entity.id
_entity.type
_entity.pdbx_description
1 polymer ?
#
loop_
_entity_poly.entity_id
_entity_poly.type
_entity_poly.pdbx_seq_one_letter_code
_entity_poly.pdbx_strand_id
1 'polypeptide(L)' 'MVVMRFWQNRIQCMNKSIELGGHCRVGFENNTAMPDGSIANGNHELIEVITDSAQSADRQIADADTARKLMAFR' A
#
# COMPACT_ATOMS: atom_id res chain seq x y z
N MET A 1 -8.84 8.31 -0.13
CA MET A 1 -9.57 7.07 -0.51
C MET A 1 -8.74 5.88 -0.04
N VAL A 2 -9.26 5.08 0.90
CA VAL A 2 -8.63 3.82 1.34
C VAL A 2 -9.00 2.75 0.32
N VAL A 3 -8.04 2.30 -0.49
CA VAL A 3 -8.29 1.23 -1.46
C VAL A 3 -8.20 -0.11 -0.73
N MET A 4 -9.34 -0.77 -0.61
CA MET A 4 -9.46 -2.13 -0.12
C MET A 4 -10.22 -2.91 -1.20
N ARG A 5 -9.57 -3.89 -1.84
CA ARG A 5 -10.26 -4.84 -2.72
C ARG A 5 -9.64 -6.21 -2.62
N PHE A 6 -10.48 -7.17 -2.22
CA PHE A 6 -10.22 -8.60 -2.33
C PHE A 6 -10.32 -8.97 -3.82
N TRP A 7 -9.39 -9.82 -4.30
CA TRP A 7 -9.30 -10.47 -5.63
C TRP A 7 -8.40 -9.90 -6.76
N GLN A 8 -7.66 -10.84 -7.39
CA GLN A 8 -6.71 -10.89 -8.53
C GLN A 8 -5.80 -9.69 -8.90
N ASN A 9 -6.21 -8.43 -8.82
CA ASN A 9 -5.42 -7.27 -9.30
C ASN A 9 -4.92 -6.34 -8.18
N ARG A 10 -4.44 -6.92 -7.08
CA ARG A 10 -4.19 -6.21 -5.82
C ARG A 10 -3.11 -5.12 -5.93
N ILE A 11 -2.01 -5.39 -6.63
CA ILE A 11 -0.90 -4.43 -6.79
C ILE A 11 -1.25 -3.29 -7.75
N GLN A 12 -1.94 -3.60 -8.85
CA GLN A 12 -2.37 -2.58 -9.82
C GLN A 12 -3.33 -1.56 -9.20
N CYS A 13 -4.27 -2.01 -8.35
CA CYS A 13 -5.15 -1.09 -7.62
C CYS A 13 -4.39 -0.20 -6.63
N MET A 14 -3.36 -0.73 -5.98
CA MET A 14 -2.51 0.06 -5.07
C MET A 14 -1.70 1.11 -5.85
N ASN A 15 -1.08 0.72 -6.96
CA ASN A 15 -0.36 1.66 -7.83
C ASN A 15 -1.27 2.76 -8.35
N LYS A 16 -2.51 2.41 -8.74
CA LYS A 16 -3.48 3.42 -9.16
C LYS A 16 -3.90 4.36 -8.04
N SER A 17 -4.06 3.86 -6.82
CA SER A 17 -4.29 4.70 -5.64
C SER A 17 -3.12 5.66 -5.41
N ILE A 18 -1.90 5.16 -5.57
CA ILE A 18 -0.67 5.95 -5.43
C ILE A 18 -0.69 7.12 -6.42
N GLU A 19 -0.88 6.84 -7.71
CA GLU A 19 -0.96 7.84 -8.79
C GLU A 19 -2.03 8.90 -8.55
N LEU A 20 -3.19 8.50 -8.02
CA LEU A 20 -4.33 9.40 -7.78
C LEU A 20 -4.24 10.16 -6.44
N GLY A 21 -3.14 10.03 -5.70
CA GLY A 21 -2.95 10.69 -4.40
C GLY A 21 -3.74 10.05 -3.24
N GLY A 22 -4.24 8.83 -3.42
CA GLY A 22 -4.96 8.06 -2.40
C GLY A 22 -4.07 7.48 -1.31
N HIS A 23 -4.67 6.74 -0.37
CA HIS A 23 -3.94 6.00 0.67
C HIS A 23 -4.09 4.50 0.42
N CYS A 24 -3.06 3.73 0.76
CA CYS A 24 -3.03 2.29 0.52
C CYS A 24 -3.12 1.53 1.85
N ARG A 25 -3.82 0.39 1.81
CA ARG A 25 -3.84 -0.61 2.87
C ARG A 25 -3.25 -1.90 2.31
N VAL A 26 -2.27 -2.46 3.00
CA VAL A 26 -1.53 -3.65 2.56
C VAL A 26 -1.28 -4.57 3.75
N GLY A 27 -1.29 -5.87 3.50
CA GLY A 27 -1.00 -6.91 4.48
C GLY A 27 -1.61 -8.25 4.07
N PHE A 28 -1.29 -9.32 4.81
CA PHE A 28 -1.73 -10.70 4.57
C PHE A 28 -3.25 -10.87 4.61
N GLU A 29 -3.95 -10.01 5.35
CA GLU A 29 -5.40 -9.91 5.31
C GLU A 29 -5.95 -9.57 3.91
N ASN A 30 -5.12 -8.94 3.06
CA ASN A 30 -5.47 -8.51 1.72
C ASN A 30 -4.73 -9.29 0.63
N ASN A 31 -3.44 -9.55 0.81
CA ASN A 31 -2.54 -10.10 -0.19
C ASN A 31 -1.44 -10.91 0.50
N THR A 32 -1.16 -12.12 0.01
CA THR A 32 0.01 -12.90 0.41
C THR A 32 1.00 -13.12 -0.73
N ALA A 33 0.70 -12.63 -1.94
CA ALA A 33 1.52 -12.85 -3.12
C ALA A 33 2.34 -11.61 -3.48
N MET A 34 3.60 -11.84 -3.83
CA MET A 34 4.52 -10.84 -4.39
C MET A 34 4.21 -10.56 -5.87
N PRO A 35 4.74 -9.48 -6.47
CA PRO A 35 4.55 -9.17 -7.89
C PRO A 35 4.96 -10.29 -8.85
N ASP A 36 5.96 -11.09 -8.46
CA ASP A 36 6.47 -12.24 -9.22
C ASP A 36 5.62 -13.52 -9.05
N GLY A 37 4.57 -13.47 -8.22
CA GLY A 37 3.69 -14.59 -7.91
C GLY A 37 4.19 -15.49 -6.77
N SER A 38 5.37 -15.24 -6.20
CA SER A 38 5.82 -15.93 -4.98
C SER A 38 4.98 -15.54 -3.77
N ILE A 39 5.02 -16.35 -2.71
CA ILE A 39 4.35 -16.02 -1.45
C ILE A 39 5.30 -15.19 -0.60
N ALA A 40 4.82 -14.05 -0.12
CA ALA A 40 5.57 -13.18 0.77
C ALA A 40 5.86 -13.87 2.11
N ASN A 41 7.07 -13.70 2.62
CA ASN A 41 7.53 -14.23 3.91
C ASN A 41 6.96 -13.45 5.10
N GLY A 42 6.50 -12.23 4.87
CA GLY A 42 5.83 -11.41 5.88
C GLY A 42 5.15 -10.18 5.29
N ASN A 43 4.39 -9.47 6.14
CA ASN A 43 3.80 -8.18 5.77
C ASN A 43 4.86 -7.15 5.33
N HIS A 44 6.09 -7.26 5.84
CA HIS A 44 7.18 -6.33 5.54
C HIS A 44 7.54 -6.33 4.04
N GLU A 45 7.66 -7.48 3.40
CA GLU A 45 7.98 -7.56 1.96
C GLU A 45 6.88 -6.91 1.11
N LEU A 46 5.62 -7.03 1.51
CA LEU A 46 4.50 -6.36 0.83
C LEU A 46 4.52 -4.84 1.05
N ILE A 47 4.94 -4.39 2.23
CA ILE A 47 5.09 -2.97 2.55
C ILE A 47 6.23 -2.37 1.73
N GLU A 48 7.35 -3.09 1.56
CA GLU A 48 8.49 -2.67 0.73
C GLU A 48 8.07 -2.43 -0.72
N VAL A 49 7.39 -3.39 -1.35
CA VAL A 49 6.88 -3.26 -2.73
C VAL A 49 6.03 -2.00 -2.94
N ILE A 50 5.16 -1.68 -1.97
CA ILE A 50 4.30 -0.50 -2.02
C ILE A 50 5.07 0.78 -1.72
N THR A 51 6.06 0.71 -0.84
CA THR A 51 6.95 1.84 -0.53
C THR A 51 7.77 2.23 -1.76
N ASP A 52 8.34 1.25 -2.46
CA ASP A 52 9.07 1.47 -3.71
C ASP A 52 8.19 2.08 -4.80
N SER A 53 6.95 1.59 -4.91
CA SER A 53 5.95 2.12 -5.84
C SER A 53 5.56 3.57 -5.51
N ALA A 54 5.45 3.91 -4.22
CA ALA A 54 5.16 5.27 -3.77
C ALA A 54 6.33 6.23 -4.03
N GLN A 55 7.56 5.81 -3.75
CA GLN A 55 8.77 6.58 -4.04
C GLN A 55 8.92 6.82 -5.54
N SER A 56 8.66 5.81 -6.37
CA SER A 56 8.68 5.93 -7.84
C SER A 56 7.65 6.93 -8.38
N ALA A 57 6.57 7.17 -7.63
CA ALA A 57 5.54 8.16 -7.93
C ALA A 57 5.77 9.51 -7.24
N ASP A 58 6.97 9.75 -6.69
CA ASP A 58 7.36 10.97 -5.96
C ASP A 58 6.44 11.27 -4.75
N ARG A 59 5.99 10.21 -4.06
CA ARG A 59 5.15 10.32 -2.87
C ARG A 59 5.92 9.97 -1.60
N GLN A 60 5.78 10.82 -0.59
CA GLN A 60 6.34 10.58 0.73
C GLN A 60 5.49 9.60 1.54
N ILE A 61 6.16 8.72 2.29
CA ILE A 61 5.51 7.85 3.26
C ILE A 61 5.26 8.64 4.53
N ALA A 62 4.00 8.68 4.97
CA ALA A 62 3.62 9.36 6.20
C ALA A 62 4.08 8.55 7.42
N ASP A 63 4.68 9.23 8.40
CA ASP A 63 4.89 8.67 9.74
C ASP A 63 3.57 8.60 10.52
N ALA A 64 3.61 8.01 11.72
CA ALA A 64 2.42 7.80 12.53
C ALA A 64 1.72 9.12 12.91
N ASP A 65 2.47 10.18 13.20
CA ASP A 65 1.91 11.47 13.62
C ASP A 65 1.25 12.20 12.44
N THR A 66 1.88 12.15 11.27
CA THR A 66 1.32 12.66 10.01
C THR A 66 0.06 11.89 9.65
N ALA A 67 0.06 10.56 9.77
CA ALA A 67 -1.11 9.73 9.51
C ALA A 67 -2.29 10.08 10.43
N ARG A 68 -2.06 10.30 11.74
CA ARG A 68 -3.11 10.74 12.68
C ARG A 68 -3.74 12.06 12.26
N LYS A 69 -2.90 13.06 11.90
CA LYS A 69 -3.36 14.37 11.43
C LYS A 69 -4.19 14.25 10.15
N LEU A 70 -3.72 13.46 9.17
CA LEU A 70 -4.40 13.25 7.89
C LEU A 70 -5.76 12.55 8.05
N MET A 71 -5.85 11.61 8.98
CA MET A 71 -7.08 10.85 9.24
C MET A 71 -8.03 11.54 10.24
N ALA A 72 -7.71 12.76 10.67
CA ALA A 72 -8.45 13.51 11.69
C ALA A 72 -8.66 12.72 13.00
N PHE A 73 -7.71 11.83 13.36
CA PHE A 73 -7.70 11.22 14.67
C PHE A 73 -7.37 12.28 15.72
N ARG A 74 -8.25 12.40 16.73
CA ARG A 74 -8.03 13.22 17.92
C ARG A 74 -7.25 12.42 18.96
#